data_AF-A0A661V7R0-F1
#
_entry.id   AF-A0A661V7R0-F1
#
_cell.length_a   1.000
_cell.length_b   1.000
_cell.length_c   1.000
_cell.angle_alpha   90.00
_cell.angle_beta   90.00
_cell.angle_gamma   90.00
#
_symmetry.space_group_name_H-M   'P 1'
#
loop_
_entity.id
_entity.type
_entity.pdbx_description
1 polymer ?
#
loop_
_entity_poly.entity_id
_entity_poly.type
_entity_poly.pdbx_seq_one_letter_code
_entity_poly.pdbx_strand_id
1 'polypeptide(L)'
;MEIPLIAAIYFGFERFIVSSWVETGIHIAGGLMLIYLGFRMFQAAGEALAGRGSPPTSSLVTGIVVTGANPAFYIWWATVGAALVTGAARFGLKGVILLALVHLPCDFLWSEFLSVGTFESRRWWTLKVQKIVFGVCALILAGFGGWFCLSAFL
;
A
#
# COMPACT_ATOMS: atom_id res chain seq x y z
N MET A 1 -9.76 3.94 9.54
CA MET A 1 -10.03 4.03 8.09
C MET A 1 -10.05 2.65 7.43
N GLU A 2 -9.14 1.75 7.80
CA GLU A 2 -8.99 0.44 7.13
C GLU A 2 -10.08 -0.58 7.47
N ILE A 3 -10.56 -0.64 8.72
CA ILE A 3 -11.58 -1.63 9.12
C ILE A 3 -12.86 -1.54 8.27
N PRO A 4 -13.47 -0.36 8.02
CA PRO A 4 -14.60 -0.24 7.10
C PRO A 4 -14.29 -0.70 5.68
N LEU A 5 -13.07 -0.46 5.18
CA LEU A 5 -12.63 -0.91 3.85
C LEU A 5 -12.48 -2.44 3.79
N ILE A 6 -11.83 -3.05 4.79
CA ILE A 6 -11.70 -4.50 4.92
C ILE A 6 -13.09 -5.15 4.95
N ALA A 7 -14.01 -4.60 5.75
CA ALA A 7 -15.39 -5.08 5.82
C ALA A 7 -16.12 -4.92 4.48
N ALA A 8 -16.02 -3.74 3.84
CA ALA A 8 -16.65 -3.48 2.55
C ALA A 8 -16.13 -4.40 1.45
N ILE A 9 -14.83 -4.69 1.44
CA ILE A 9 -14.22 -5.64 0.49
C ILE A 9 -14.71 -7.05 0.79
N TYR A 10 -14.70 -7.47 2.06
CA TYR A 10 -15.13 -8.81 2.45
C TYR A 10 -16.59 -9.06 2.06
N PHE A 11 -17.52 -8.20 2.49
CA PHE A 11 -18.95 -8.35 2.20
C PHE A 11 -19.31 -8.02 0.75
N GLY A 12 -18.60 -7.08 0.11
CA GLY A 12 -18.84 -6.68 -1.28
C GLY A 12 -18.39 -7.74 -2.29
N PHE A 13 -17.31 -8.46 -1.99
CA PHE A 13 -16.77 -9.52 -2.83
C PHE A 13 -17.19 -10.93 -2.42
N GLU A 14 -17.81 -11.15 -1.26
CA GLU A 14 -18.24 -12.48 -0.77
C GLU A 14 -19.01 -13.29 -1.83
N ARG A 15 -19.83 -12.61 -2.63
CA ARG A 15 -20.64 -13.24 -3.69
C ARG A 15 -19.88 -13.46 -5.01
N PHE A 16 -18.78 -12.77 -5.22
CA PHE A 16 -17.95 -12.79 -6.44
C PHE A 16 -16.65 -13.59 -6.28
N ILE A 17 -16.18 -13.83 -5.05
CA ILE A 17 -14.97 -14.59 -4.68
C ILE A 17 -14.98 -16.03 -5.20
N VAL A 18 -16.16 -16.61 -5.45
CA VAL A 18 -16.29 -17.99 -5.93
C VAL A 18 -15.91 -18.12 -7.42
N SER A 19 -15.85 -17.02 -8.18
CA SER A 19 -15.54 -17.04 -9.62
C SER A 19 -14.04 -16.85 -9.87
N SER A 20 -13.38 -17.82 -10.52
CA SER A 20 -11.95 -17.74 -10.83
C SER A 20 -11.58 -16.52 -11.68
N TRP A 21 -12.50 -16.04 -12.53
CA TRP A 21 -12.31 -14.85 -13.35
C TRP A 21 -12.13 -13.57 -12.52
N VAL A 22 -12.82 -13.47 -11.39
CA VAL A 22 -12.72 -12.31 -10.48
C VAL A 22 -11.39 -12.33 -9.75
N GLU A 23 -10.94 -13.51 -9.32
CA GLU A 23 -9.64 -13.68 -8.67
C GLU A 23 -8.48 -13.35 -9.61
N THR A 24 -8.50 -13.83 -10.85
CA THR A 24 -7.51 -13.47 -11.88
C THR A 24 -7.51 -11.96 -12.14
N GLY A 25 -8.70 -11.34 -12.24
CA GLY A 25 -8.84 -9.90 -12.42
C GLY A 25 -8.23 -9.08 -11.29
N ILE A 26 -8.45 -9.50 -10.03
CA ILE A 26 -7.88 -8.86 -8.84
C ILE A 26 -6.36 -8.95 -8.83
N HIS A 27 -5.79 -10.12 -9.13
CA HIS A 27 -4.34 -10.31 -9.16
C HIS A 27 -3.66 -9.48 -10.26
N ILE A 28 -4.22 -9.43 -11.47
CA ILE A 28 -3.71 -8.60 -12.57
C ILE A 28 -3.82 -7.11 -12.21
N ALA A 29 -4.97 -6.66 -11.69
CA ALA A 29 -5.18 -5.27 -11.31
C ALA A 29 -4.22 -4.84 -10.17
N GLY A 30 -4.03 -5.71 -9.16
CA GLY A 30 -3.05 -5.52 -8.09
C GLY A 30 -1.62 -5.44 -8.61
N GLY A 31 -1.24 -6.34 -9.51
CA GLY A 31 0.10 -6.36 -10.09
C GLY A 31 0.42 -5.10 -10.90
N LEU A 32 -0.49 -4.69 -11.79
CA LEU A 32 -0.37 -3.45 -12.55
C LEU A 32 -0.31 -2.21 -11.65
N MET A 33 -1.10 -2.19 -10.58
CA MET A 33 -1.09 -1.08 -9.62
C MET A 33 0.24 -0.98 -8.87
N LEU A 34 0.83 -2.10 -8.45
CA LEU A 34 2.15 -2.10 -7.80
C LEU A 34 3.25 -1.59 -8.75
N ILE A 35 3.22 -1.98 -10.02
CA ILE A 35 4.13 -1.46 -11.04
C ILE A 35 3.94 0.05 -11.22
N TYR A 36 2.69 0.51 -11.32
CA TYR A 36 2.36 1.93 -11.42
C TYR A 36 2.87 2.73 -10.21
N LEU A 37 2.66 2.23 -9.00
CA LEU A 37 3.13 2.85 -7.76
C LEU A 37 4.67 2.89 -7.70
N GLY A 38 5.35 1.82 -8.11
CA GLY A 38 6.80 1.81 -8.22
C GLY A 38 7.32 2.88 -9.19
N PHE A 39 6.70 3.01 -10.37
CA PHE A 39 7.06 4.02 -11.35
C PHE A 39 6.79 5.46 -10.85
N ARG A 40 5.64 5.68 -10.19
CA ARG A 40 5.29 6.95 -9.54
C ARG A 40 6.28 7.34 -8.44
N MET A 41 6.74 6.40 -7.63
CA MET A 41 7.78 6.64 -6.62
C MET A 41 9.11 7.07 -7.27
N PHE A 42 9.46 6.48 -8.41
CA PHE A 42 10.67 6.85 -9.15
C PHE A 42 10.59 8.28 -9.71
N GLN A 43 9.43 8.68 -10.26
CA GLN A 43 9.20 10.06 -10.70
C GLN A 43 9.17 11.05 -9.53
N ALA A 44 8.48 10.72 -8.44
CA ALA A 44 8.35 11.57 -7.27
C ALA A 44 9.69 11.77 -6.53
N ALA A 45 10.59 10.78 -6.55
CA ALA A 45 11.97 10.95 -6.08
C ALA A 45 12.76 11.99 -6.88
N GLY A 46 12.33 12.29 -8.12
CA GLY A 46 12.82 13.40 -8.93
C GLY A 46 12.14 14.75 -8.65
N GLU A 47 10.87 14.76 -8.23
CA GLU A 47 10.08 15.98 -7.99
C GLU A 47 10.05 16.48 -6.54
N ALA A 48 10.34 15.63 -5.55
CA ALA A 48 10.46 16.01 -4.13
C ALA A 48 11.53 17.11 -3.86
N LEU A 49 12.30 17.45 -4.91
CA LEU A 49 13.23 18.56 -5.04
C LEU A 49 12.57 19.96 -5.07
N ALA A 50 11.27 20.08 -5.37
CA ALA A 50 10.57 21.36 -5.32
C ALA A 50 10.08 21.63 -3.89
N GLY A 51 10.94 22.25 -3.09
CA GLY A 51 10.74 22.52 -1.67
C GLY A 51 9.31 22.97 -1.33
N ARG A 52 8.55 22.08 -0.67
CA ARG A 52 7.31 22.45 -0.01
C ARG A 52 7.65 22.88 1.41
N GLY A 53 7.50 24.18 1.67
CA GLY A 53 7.61 24.74 3.02
C GLY A 53 6.67 24.04 3.99
N SER A 54 7.04 24.04 5.28
CA SER A 54 6.23 23.44 6.34
C SER A 54 4.78 23.95 6.24
N PRO A 55 3.79 23.05 6.13
CA PRO A 55 2.40 23.47 6.12
C PRO A 55 2.07 24.19 7.44
N PRO A 56 1.21 25.23 7.43
CA PRO A 56 0.86 26.00 8.62
C PRO A 56 0.04 25.19 9.66
N THR A 57 -0.33 23.95 9.33
CA THR A 57 -1.15 23.04 10.14
C THR A 57 -0.32 22.00 10.87
N SER A 58 -0.84 21.48 11.99
CA SER A 58 -0.17 20.41 12.75
C SER A 58 0.13 19.18 11.86
N SER A 59 1.24 18.51 12.12
CA SER A 59 1.66 17.31 11.38
C SER A 59 0.60 16.20 11.42
N LEU A 60 -0.15 16.10 12.53
CA LEU A 60 -1.24 15.14 12.70
C LEU A 60 -2.40 15.44 11.73
N VAL A 61 -2.86 16.69 11.66
CA VAL A 61 -3.95 17.09 10.76
C VAL A 61 -3.52 16.94 9.30
N THR A 62 -2.28 17.31 9.00
CA THR A 62 -1.71 17.14 7.66
C THR A 62 -1.66 15.66 7.28
N GLY A 63 -1.23 14.77 8.18
CA GLY A 63 -1.23 13.33 7.96
C GLY A 63 -2.63 12.76 7.70
N ILE A 64 -3.62 13.14 8.50
CA ILE A 64 -5.02 12.70 8.33
C ILE A 64 -5.56 13.13 6.96
N VAL A 65 -5.38 14.41 6.59
CA VAL A 65 -5.88 14.95 5.32
C VAL A 65 -5.16 14.31 4.14
N VAL A 66 -3.83 14.18 4.20
CA VAL A 66 -3.05 13.57 3.12
C VAL A 66 -3.46 12.12 2.93
N THR A 67 -3.55 11.32 3.99
CA THR A 67 -3.96 9.91 3.88
C THR A 67 -5.40 9.78 3.39
N GLY A 68 -6.33 10.56 3.97
CA GLY A 68 -7.75 10.50 3.62
C GLY A 68 -8.06 11.01 2.21
N ALA A 69 -7.28 11.96 1.69
CA ALA A 69 -7.43 12.50 0.34
C ALA A 69 -6.56 11.77 -0.71
N ASN A 70 -5.71 10.83 -0.31
CA ASN A 70 -4.81 10.14 -1.22
C ASN A 70 -5.55 9.07 -2.04
N PRO A 71 -5.75 9.25 -3.35
CA PRO A 71 -6.43 8.25 -4.17
C PRO A 71 -5.67 6.93 -4.21
N ALA A 72 -4.33 6.96 -4.09
CA ALA A 72 -3.52 5.75 -4.10
C ALA A 72 -3.81 4.82 -2.91
N PHE A 73 -4.23 5.36 -1.76
CA PHE A 73 -4.62 4.55 -0.59
C PHE A 73 -5.86 3.70 -0.90
N TYR A 74 -6.89 4.31 -1.47
CA TYR A 74 -8.11 3.60 -1.83
C TYR A 74 -7.89 2.64 -3.00
N ILE A 75 -7.10 3.02 -4.00
CA ILE A 75 -6.80 2.16 -5.14
C ILE A 75 -5.95 0.95 -4.70
N TRP A 76 -5.01 1.14 -3.76
CA TRP A 76 -4.31 0.02 -3.12
C TRP A 76 -5.31 -0.97 -2.51
N TRP A 77 -6.26 -0.48 -1.71
CA TRP A 77 -7.25 -1.34 -1.05
C TRP A 77 -8.18 -2.02 -2.05
N ALA A 78 -8.57 -1.33 -3.11
CA ALA A 78 -9.38 -1.90 -4.18
C ALA A 78 -8.67 -3.01 -4.97
N THR A 79 -7.33 -3.10 -4.90
CA THR A 79 -6.54 -4.02 -5.72
C THR A 79 -5.79 -5.04 -4.87
N VAL A 80 -4.66 -4.66 -4.28
CA VAL A 80 -3.86 -5.52 -3.41
C VAL A 80 -4.62 -5.86 -2.14
N GLY A 81 -5.39 -4.92 -1.60
CA GLY A 81 -6.22 -5.16 -0.42
C GLY A 81 -7.33 -6.15 -0.67
N ALA A 82 -7.96 -6.05 -1.84
CA ALA A 82 -8.89 -7.06 -2.30
C ALA A 82 -8.21 -8.44 -2.32
N ALA A 83 -7.02 -8.58 -2.90
CA ALA A 83 -6.29 -9.85 -2.93
C ALA A 83 -5.99 -10.41 -1.52
N LEU A 84 -5.55 -9.56 -0.57
CA LEU A 84 -5.30 -10.01 0.80
C LEU A 84 -6.57 -10.46 1.52
N VAL A 85 -7.65 -9.69 1.38
CA VAL A 85 -8.94 -10.01 2.02
C VAL A 85 -9.57 -11.24 1.39
N THR A 86 -9.53 -11.41 0.06
CA THR A 86 -10.03 -12.61 -0.62
C THR A 86 -9.22 -13.84 -0.24
N GLY A 87 -7.88 -13.72 -0.14
CA GLY A 87 -7.01 -14.78 0.35
C GLY A 87 -7.33 -15.18 1.80
N ALA A 88 -7.51 -14.20 2.68
CA ALA A 88 -7.88 -14.44 4.08
C ALA A 88 -9.30 -15.01 4.23
N ALA A 89 -10.23 -14.60 3.35
CA ALA A 89 -11.61 -15.08 3.33
C ALA A 89 -11.72 -16.58 3.03
N ARG A 90 -10.71 -17.21 2.39
CA ARG A 90 -10.63 -18.67 2.22
C ARG A 90 -10.61 -19.42 3.55
N PHE A 91 -10.12 -18.77 4.61
CA PHE A 91 -10.14 -19.28 5.99
C PHE A 91 -11.41 -18.86 6.77
N GLY A 92 -12.40 -18.32 6.06
CA GLY A 92 -13.65 -17.78 6.61
C GLY A 92 -13.45 -16.47 7.38
N LEU A 93 -14.50 -16.05 8.10
CA LEU A 93 -14.51 -14.80 8.88
C LEU A 93 -13.34 -14.70 9.89
N LYS A 94 -12.93 -15.83 10.46
CA LYS A 94 -11.79 -15.88 11.39
C LYS A 94 -10.49 -15.45 10.72
N GLY A 95 -10.27 -15.82 9.46
CA GLY A 95 -9.10 -15.42 8.68
C GLY A 95 -9.06 -13.90 8.45
N VAL A 96 -10.20 -13.29 8.14
CA VAL A 96 -10.30 -11.84 7.92
C VAL A 96 -10.12 -11.05 9.22
N ILE A 97 -10.67 -11.54 10.33
CA ILE A 97 -10.44 -10.94 11.65
C ILE A 97 -8.95 -11.01 12.00
N LEU A 98 -8.31 -12.16 11.79
CA LEU A 98 -6.88 -12.32 12.05
C LEU A 98 -6.03 -11.42 11.15
N LEU A 99 -6.39 -11.30 9.87
CA LEU A 99 -5.76 -10.34 8.94
C LEU A 99 -5.82 -8.93 9.51
N ALA A 100 -6.99 -8.45 9.91
CA ALA A 100 -7.12 -7.11 10.49
C ALA A 100 -6.29 -6.94 11.78
N LEU A 101 -6.35 -7.91 12.68
CA LEU A 101 -5.64 -7.87 13.97
C LEU A 101 -4.11 -7.87 13.82
N VAL A 102 -3.57 -8.51 12.79
CA VAL A 102 -2.12 -8.55 12.53
C VAL A 102 -1.69 -7.38 11.64
N HIS A 103 -2.48 -7.04 10.64
CA HIS A 103 -2.16 -5.99 9.68
C HIS A 103 -2.12 -4.60 10.31
N LEU A 104 -3.12 -4.23 11.11
CA LEU A 104 -3.20 -2.93 11.78
C LEU A 104 -1.95 -2.60 12.63
N PRO A 105 -1.49 -3.48 13.55
CA PRO A 105 -0.27 -3.21 14.31
C PRO A 105 0.99 -3.28 13.45
N CYS A 106 1.04 -4.12 12.40
CA CYS A 106 2.15 -4.09 11.46
C CYS A 106 2.30 -2.73 10.78
N ASP A 107 1.20 -2.15 10.30
CA ASP A 107 1.20 -0.83 9.65
C ASP A 107 1.59 0.28 10.62
N PHE A 108 1.09 0.21 11.87
CA PHE A 108 1.48 1.13 12.92
C PHE A 108 2.99 1.05 13.25
N LEU A 109 3.48 -0.16 13.52
CA LEU A 109 4.89 -0.40 13.86
C LEU A 109 5.83 -0.03 12.71
N TRP A 110 5.43 -0.33 11.47
CA TRP A 110 6.20 0.02 10.28
C TRP A 110 6.27 1.53 10.09
N SER A 111 5.15 2.23 10.25
CA SER A 111 5.11 3.69 10.14
C SER A 111 5.91 4.37 11.25
N GLU A 112 5.85 3.85 12.48
CA GLU A 112 6.65 4.34 13.60
C GLU A 112 8.15 4.09 13.35
N PHE A 113 8.51 2.91 12.88
CA PHE A 113 9.89 2.57 12.51
C PHE A 113 10.43 3.52 11.43
N LEU A 114 9.64 3.81 10.38
CA LEU A 114 10.02 4.77 9.35
C LEU A 114 10.10 6.20 9.89
N SER A 115 9.19 6.60 10.78
CA SER A 115 9.19 7.92 11.42
C SER A 115 10.46 8.14 12.24
N VAL A 116 10.75 7.22 13.17
CA VAL A 116 11.95 7.26 14.02
C VAL A 116 13.21 7.14 13.16
N GLY A 117 13.22 6.21 12.21
CA GLY A 117 14.36 5.99 11.32
C GLY A 117 14.71 7.22 10.49
N THR A 118 13.72 7.91 9.93
CA THR A 118 13.95 9.16 9.16
C THR A 118 14.30 10.36 10.05
N PHE A 119 13.79 10.40 11.28
CA PHE A 119 14.14 11.43 12.25
C PHE A 119 15.60 11.31 12.73
N GLU A 120 16.02 10.11 13.16
CA GLU A 120 17.39 9.84 13.62
C GLU A 120 18.41 9.97 12.48
N SER A 121 18.08 9.47 11.29
CA SER A 121 18.97 9.54 10.11
C SER A 121 18.88 10.86 9.33
N ARG A 122 18.15 11.87 9.84
CA ARG A 122 17.90 13.14 9.15
C ARG A 122 19.18 13.82 8.64
N ARG A 123 20.28 13.70 9.39
CA ARG A 123 21.59 14.27 9.00
C ARG A 123 22.21 13.57 7.78
N TRP A 124 21.89 12.30 7.55
CA TRP A 124 22.41 11.48 6.45
C TRP A 124 21.43 11.31 5.29
N TRP A 125 20.23 11.87 5.42
CA TRP A 125 19.14 11.79 4.43
C TRP A 125 19.37 12.71 3.22
N THR A 126 20.52 12.54 2.57
CA THR A 126 20.92 13.29 1.38
C THR A 126 20.14 12.84 0.15
N LEU A 127 20.13 13.68 -0.91
CA LEU A 127 19.46 13.39 -2.17
C LEU A 127 19.90 12.05 -2.80
N LYS A 128 21.18 11.68 -2.64
CA LYS A 128 21.69 10.39 -3.14
C LYS A 128 21.07 9.22 -2.39
N VAL A 129 20.96 9.31 -1.06
CA VAL A 129 20.37 8.27 -0.21
C VAL A 129 18.88 8.12 -0.52
N GLN A 130 18.14 9.23 -0.62
CA GLN A 130 16.71 9.20 -0.97
C GLN A 130 16.46 8.52 -2.32
N LYS A 131 17.24 8.86 -3.36
CA LYS A 131 17.13 8.24 -4.68
C LYS A 131 17.43 6.74 -4.65
N ILE A 132 18.44 6.31 -3.88
CA ILE A 132 18.77 4.89 -3.73
C ILE A 132 17.62 4.15 -3.01
N VAL A 133 17.18 4.66 -1.85
CA VAL A 133 16.12 4.02 -1.06
C VAL A 133 14.82 3.93 -1.85
N PHE A 134 14.35 5.05 -2.43
CA PHE A 134 13.14 5.04 -3.25
C PHE A 134 13.28 4.20 -4.52
N GLY A 135 14.47 4.15 -5.12
CA GLY A 135 14.76 3.27 -6.26
C GLY A 135 14.66 1.80 -5.89
N VAL A 136 15.23 1.39 -4.76
CA VAL A 136 15.11 0.01 -4.24
C VAL A 136 13.66 -0.33 -3.91
N CYS A 137 12.92 0.56 -3.23
CA CYS A 137 11.50 0.34 -2.97
C CYS A 137 10.69 0.20 -4.26
N ALA A 138 10.95 1.04 -5.26
CA ALA A 138 10.28 0.97 -6.56
C ALA A 138 10.55 -0.37 -7.27
N LEU A 139 11.80 -0.86 -7.23
CA LEU A 139 12.16 -2.17 -7.79
C LEU A 139 11.48 -3.32 -7.05
N ILE A 140 11.41 -3.26 -5.71
CA ILE A 140 10.70 -4.26 -4.90
C ILE A 140 9.21 -4.26 -5.26
N LEU A 141 8.57 -3.09 -5.34
CA LEU A 141 7.17 -2.96 -5.76
C LEU A 141 6.94 -3.53 -7.16
N ALA A 142 7.82 -3.22 -8.11
CA ALA A 142 7.71 -3.75 -9.47
C ALA A 142 7.88 -5.28 -9.51
N GLY A 143 8.80 -5.83 -8.71
CA GLY A 143 8.99 -7.27 -8.56
C GLY A 143 7.75 -7.98 -7.99
N PHE A 144 7.18 -7.45 -6.91
CA PHE A 144 5.92 -7.94 -6.37
C PHE A 144 4.76 -7.77 -7.35
N GLY A 145 4.73 -6.68 -8.12
CA GLY A 145 3.71 -6.47 -9.15
C GLY A 145 3.78 -7.51 -10.27
N GLY A 146 4.99 -7.82 -10.76
CA GLY A 146 5.21 -8.90 -11.71
C GLY A 146 4.81 -10.26 -11.14
N TRP A 147 5.16 -10.55 -9.89
CA TRP A 147 4.74 -11.76 -9.19
C TRP A 147 3.22 -11.88 -9.10
N PHE A 148 2.52 -10.82 -8.68
CA PHE A 148 1.05 -10.77 -8.62
C PHE A 148 0.40 -11.08 -9.98
N CYS A 149 0.94 -10.51 -11.07
CA CYS A 149 0.46 -10.82 -12.42
C CYS A 149 0.69 -12.29 -12.80
N LEU A 150 1.83 -12.88 -12.43
CA LEU A 150 2.14 -14.28 -12.72
C LEU A 150 1.26 -15.24 -11.90
N SER A 151 1.01 -14.92 -10.63
CA SER A 151 0.10 -15.68 -9.77
C SER A 151 -1.35 -15.69 -10.27
N ALA A 152 -1.72 -14.79 -11.18
CA ALA A 152 -3.05 -14.81 -11.79
C ALA A 152 -3.26 -15.98 -12.78
N PHE A 153 -2.16 -16.58 -13.27
CA PHE A 153 -2.15 -17.65 -14.29
C PHE A 153 -1.61 -18.99 -13.78
N LEU A 154 -1.13 -19.04 -12.53
CA LEU A 154 -0.64 -20.24 -11.85
C LEU A 154 -1.74 -20.80 -10.95
#